data_AF-A0A1F8SCN6-F1
#
_entry.id   AF-A0A1F8SCN6-F1
#
_cell.length_a   1.000
_cell.length_b   1.000
_cell.length_c   1.000
_cell.angle_alpha   90.00
_cell.angle_beta   90.00
_cell.angle_gamma   90.00
#
_symmetry.space_group_name_H-M   'P 1'
#
loop_
_entity.id
_entity.type
_entity.pdbx_description
1 polymer ?
#
loop_
_entity_poly.entity_id
_entity_poly.type
_entity_poly.pdbx_seq_one_letter_code
_entity_poly.pdbx_strand_id
1 'polypeptide(L)'
;MNCPYCEVEGGRRDIHAHLWAAHPDLVRTFRDEVKGTLKFALDCPFCDEGLERVANPRGREPGFLEEFRREIALVSFDLLLYHLQASHAERVGLQPIAVEEPATGGTP
;
A
#
# COMPACT_ATOMS: atom_id res chain seq x y z
N MET A 1 2.63 12.98 -11.37
CA MET A 1 2.05 12.44 -10.12
C MET A 1 2.74 13.13 -8.97
N ASN A 2 1.97 13.51 -7.96
CA ASN A 2 2.48 14.15 -6.76
C ASN A 2 2.58 13.13 -5.63
N CYS A 3 3.66 13.20 -4.85
CA CYS A 3 3.77 12.43 -3.62
C CYS A 3 2.67 12.87 -2.64
N PRO A 4 1.97 11.93 -1.98
CA PRO A 4 0.92 12.27 -1.04
C PRO A 4 1.45 12.74 0.33
N TYR A 5 2.75 12.61 0.59
CA TYR A 5 3.37 12.97 1.88
C TYR A 5 4.39 14.12 1.79
N CYS A 6 4.78 14.55 0.59
CA CYS A 6 5.76 15.60 0.38
C CYS A 6 5.55 16.29 -0.98
N GLU A 7 6.37 17.29 -1.29
CA GLU A 7 6.24 18.12 -2.51
C GLU A 7 6.95 17.54 -3.74
N VAL A 8 7.36 16.26 -3.71
CA VAL A 8 8.02 15.62 -4.86
C VAL A 8 7.00 15.25 -5.92
N GLU A 9 7.31 15.62 -7.16
CA GLU A 9 6.54 15.27 -8.36
C GLU A 9 7.36 14.38 -9.32
N GLY A 10 6.67 13.48 -10.03
CA GLY A 10 7.32 12.58 -10.97
C GLY A 10 6.36 11.60 -11.65
N GLY A 11 6.91 10.61 -12.35
CA GLY A 11 6.16 9.47 -12.88
C GLY A 11 5.74 8.52 -11.75
N ARG A 12 4.78 7.61 -12.00
CA ARG A 12 4.35 6.61 -11.01
C ARG A 12 5.53 5.80 -10.46
N ARG A 13 6.45 5.39 -11.33
CA ARG A 13 7.65 4.62 -10.95
C ARG A 13 8.61 5.44 -10.08
N ASP A 14 8.81 6.71 -10.41
CA ASP A 14 9.65 7.62 -9.62
C ASP A 14 9.05 7.90 -8.24
N ILE A 15 7.74 8.19 -8.18
CA ILE A 15 7.03 8.43 -6.92
C ILE A 15 6.99 7.16 -6.08
N HIS A 16 6.75 6.00 -6.70
CA HIS A 16 6.86 4.71 -6.00
C HIS A 16 8.25 4.51 -5.41
N ALA A 17 9.30 4.76 -6.19
CA ALA A 17 10.68 4.66 -5.73
C ALA A 17 10.99 5.64 -4.58
N HIS A 18 10.49 6.87 -4.70
CA HIS A 18 10.63 7.90 -3.69
C HIS A 18 9.93 7.52 -2.39
N LEU A 19 8.71 6.98 -2.45
CA LEU A 19 7.92 6.61 -1.26
C LEU A 19 8.65 5.61 -0.35
N TRP A 20 9.18 4.52 -0.92
CA TRP A 20 9.89 3.54 -0.09
C TRP A 20 11.28 4.01 0.34
N ALA A 21 11.91 4.93 -0.39
CA ALA A 21 13.24 5.46 -0.04
C ALA A 21 13.18 6.57 1.01
N ALA A 22 12.21 7.48 0.91
CA ALA A 22 12.10 8.66 1.76
C ALA A 22 11.10 8.49 2.92
N HIS A 23 10.11 7.60 2.75
CA HIS A 23 9.05 7.38 3.74
C HIS A 23 8.90 5.93 4.22
N PRO A 24 9.96 5.10 4.32
CA PRO A 24 9.83 3.69 4.71
C PRO A 24 9.17 3.49 6.09
N ASP A 25 9.30 4.48 6.98
CA ASP A 25 8.75 4.43 8.34
C ASP A 25 7.23 4.61 8.42
N LEU A 26 6.56 4.99 7.32
CA LEU A 26 5.09 5.02 7.27
C LEU A 26 4.49 3.61 7.26
N VAL A 27 5.26 2.60 6.84
CA VAL A 27 4.84 1.20 6.80
C VAL A 27 5.04 0.60 8.19
N ARG A 28 3.93 0.36 8.89
CA ARG A 28 3.92 -0.25 10.22
C ARG A 28 3.90 -1.76 10.07
N THR A 29 4.97 -2.43 10.47
CA THR A 29 5.01 -3.90 10.55
C THR A 29 4.80 -4.35 11.98
N PHE A 30 3.94 -5.34 12.20
CA PHE A 30 3.67 -5.86 13.54
C PHE A 30 3.32 -7.35 13.50
N ARG A 31 3.53 -8.01 14.63
CA ARG A 31 3.16 -9.41 14.83
C ARG A 31 1.80 -9.48 15.49
N ASP A 32 0.88 -10.21 14.87
CA ASP A 32 -0.39 -10.57 15.46
C ASP A 32 -0.16 -11.77 16.39
N GLU A 33 -0.10 -11.54 17.71
CA GLU A 33 0.18 -12.60 18.69
C GLU A 33 -0.96 -13.62 18.79
N VAL A 34 -2.20 -13.20 18.50
CA VAL A 34 -3.39 -14.05 18.57
C VAL A 34 -3.38 -15.10 17.46
N LYS A 35 -3.05 -14.69 16.23
CA LYS A 35 -2.99 -15.59 15.06
C LYS A 35 -1.59 -16.12 14.78
N GLY A 36 -0.57 -15.58 15.45
CA GLY A 36 0.84 -15.86 15.17
C GLY A 36 1.30 -15.38 13.80
N THR A 37 0.58 -14.48 13.13
CA THR A 37 0.90 -14.01 11.77
C THR A 37 1.69 -12.71 11.79
N LEU A 38 2.54 -12.49 10.79
CA LEU A 38 3.22 -11.21 10.60
C LEU A 38 2.41 -10.35 9.63
N LYS A 39 2.12 -9.12 10.01
CA LYS A 39 1.29 -8.17 9.27
C LYS A 39 2.03 -6.87 9.01
N PHE A 40 1.56 -6.15 8.02
CA PHE A 40 1.93 -4.77 7.78
C PHE A 40 0.67 -3.93 7.54
N ALA A 41 0.76 -2.66 7.95
CA ALA A 41 -0.25 -1.68 7.71
C ALA A 41 0.35 -0.36 7.23
N LEU A 42 -0.35 0.32 6.35
CA LEU A 42 0.01 1.62 5.81
C LEU A 42 -1.23 2.50 5.76
N ASP A 43 -1.12 3.72 6.26
CA ASP A 43 -2.25 4.64 6.38
C ASP A 43 -2.35 5.56 5.16
N CYS A 44 -3.57 5.83 4.70
CA CYS A 44 -3.79 6.75 3.60
C CYS A 44 -3.88 8.18 4.16
N PRO A 45 -3.12 9.16 3.64
CA PRO A 45 -3.15 10.53 4.17
C PRO A 45 -4.42 11.30 3.79
N PHE A 46 -5.31 10.72 2.97
CA PHE A 46 -6.52 11.37 2.48
C PHE A 46 -7.82 10.75 2.97
N CYS A 47 -7.78 9.55 3.57
CA CYS A 47 -8.95 8.85 4.07
C CYS A 47 -8.58 7.89 5.20
N ASP A 48 -9.56 7.51 6.01
CA ASP A 48 -9.39 6.54 7.10
C ASP A 48 -9.28 5.08 6.59
N GLU A 49 -9.43 4.86 5.27
CA GLU A 49 -9.31 3.54 4.64
C GLU A 49 -7.84 3.23 4.33
N GLY A 50 -7.08 2.94 5.40
CA GLY A 50 -5.72 2.43 5.30
C GLY A 50 -5.63 1.01 4.73
N LEU A 51 -4.42 0.55 4.45
CA LEU A 51 -4.15 -0.80 4.00
C LEU A 51 -3.64 -1.64 5.17
N GLU A 52 -4.28 -2.80 5.43
CA GLU A 52 -3.74 -3.85 6.31
C GLU A 52 -3.65 -5.16 5.53
N ARG A 53 -2.47 -5.79 5.54
CA ARG A 53 -2.23 -7.09 4.89
C ARG A 53 -1.32 -7.99 5.72
N VAL A 54 -1.50 -9.29 5.51
CA VAL A 54 -0.65 -10.32 6.12
C VAL A 54 0.60 -10.49 5.25
N ALA A 55 1.77 -10.19 5.79
CA ALA A 55 3.06 -10.42 5.13
C ALA A 55 3.43 -11.90 5.16
N ASN A 56 3.29 -12.55 6.33
CA ASN A 56 3.61 -13.95 6.49
C ASN A 56 2.52 -14.65 7.32
N PRO A 57 1.64 -15.43 6.67
CA PRO A 57 0.57 -16.14 7.36
C PRO A 57 1.07 -17.31 8.22
N ARG A 58 2.32 -17.75 8.03
CA ARG A 58 2.91 -18.82 8.83
C ARG A 58 3.64 -18.28 10.06
N GLY A 59 4.09 -17.03 10.02
CA GLY A 59 4.78 -16.32 11.11
C GLY A 59 5.87 -17.11 11.84
N ARG A 60 6.50 -18.04 11.12
CA ARG A 60 7.48 -18.99 11.69
C ARG A 60 8.82 -18.33 11.98
N GLU A 61 9.14 -17.26 11.28
CA GLU A 61 10.46 -16.65 11.29
C GLU A 61 10.39 -15.26 11.94
N PRO A 62 10.94 -15.08 13.15
CA PRO A 62 10.87 -13.81 13.87
C PRO A 62 11.64 -12.69 13.14
N GLY A 63 12.69 -13.03 12.40
CA GLY A 63 13.49 -12.07 11.61
C GLY A 63 12.88 -11.71 10.25
N PHE A 64 11.77 -12.32 9.83
CA PHE A 64 11.20 -12.11 8.50
C PHE A 64 10.83 -10.65 8.23
N LEU A 65 10.27 -9.95 9.23
CA LEU A 65 9.89 -8.55 9.05
C LEU A 65 11.09 -7.64 8.85
N GLU A 66 12.23 -7.94 9.48
CA GLU A 66 13.47 -7.18 9.31
C GLU A 66 14.14 -7.52 7.98
N GLU A 67 14.24 -8.81 7.65
CA GLU A 67 14.84 -9.30 6.41
C GLU A 67 14.10 -8.77 5.18
N PHE A 68 12.77 -8.82 5.19
CA PHE A 68 11.92 -8.40 4.07
C PHE A 68 11.36 -6.99 4.24
N ARG A 69 11.91 -6.17 5.15
CA ARG A 69 11.38 -4.81 5.42
C ARG A 69 11.26 -3.98 4.15
N ARG A 70 12.25 -4.07 3.26
CA ARG A 70 12.30 -3.33 2.01
C ARG A 70 11.23 -3.82 1.02
N GLU A 71 11.10 -5.12 0.83
CA GLU A 71 10.09 -5.72 -0.03
C GLU A 71 8.68 -5.45 0.46
N ILE A 72 8.45 -5.54 1.78
CA ILE A 72 7.18 -5.18 2.40
C ILE A 72 6.86 -3.72 2.11
N ALA A 73 7.81 -2.79 2.26
CA ALA A 73 7.60 -1.39 1.94
C ALA A 73 7.27 -1.17 0.46
N LEU A 74 8.02 -1.80 -0.45
CA LEU A 74 7.79 -1.73 -1.90
C LEU A 74 6.36 -2.13 -2.26
N VAL A 75 5.91 -3.29 -1.77
CA VAL A 75 4.56 -3.79 -2.04
C VAL A 75 3.50 -2.91 -1.36
N SER A 76 3.74 -2.47 -0.12
CA SER A 76 2.82 -1.60 0.61
C SER A 76 2.56 -0.29 -0.15
N PHE A 77 3.62 0.36 -0.62
CA PHE A 77 3.50 1.60 -1.38
C PHE A 77 2.88 1.38 -2.74
N ASP A 78 3.14 0.27 -3.43
CA ASP A 78 2.45 -0.01 -4.70
C ASP A 78 0.94 -0.16 -4.48
N LEU A 79 0.53 -0.88 -3.44
CA LEU A 79 -0.88 -1.00 -3.07
C LEU A 79 -1.50 0.36 -2.67
N LEU A 80 -0.77 1.21 -1.93
CA LEU A 80 -1.22 2.58 -1.66
C LEU A 80 -1.40 3.37 -2.95
N LEU A 81 -0.47 3.28 -3.90
CA LEU A 81 -0.60 3.97 -5.17
C LEU A 81 -1.79 3.48 -5.97
N TYR A 82 -2.14 2.19 -5.90
CA TYR A 82 -3.39 1.68 -6.47
C TYR A 82 -4.62 2.25 -5.78
N HIS A 83 -4.64 2.29 -4.45
CA HIS A 83 -5.73 2.90 -3.68
C HIS A 83 -5.89 4.39 -4.03
N LEU A 84 -4.78 5.14 -4.08
CA LEU A 84 -4.79 6.55 -4.47
C LEU A 84 -5.29 6.73 -5.91
N GLN A 85 -4.94 5.84 -6.83
CA GLN A 85 -5.44 5.90 -8.19
C GLN A 85 -6.93 5.55 -8.30
N ALA A 86 -7.46 4.70 -7.42
CA ALA A 86 -8.88 4.36 -7.39
C ALA A 86 -9.73 5.45 -6.73
N SER A 87 -9.31 5.92 -5.57
CA SER A 87 -10.15 6.74 -4.69
C SER A 87 -9.75 8.22 -4.65
N HIS A 88 -8.51 8.55 -5.01
CA HIS A 88 -7.93 9.89 -4.81
C HIS A 88 -7.12 10.39 -6.01
N ALA A 89 -7.44 9.93 -7.23
CA ALA A 89 -6.59 10.13 -8.40
C ALA A 89 -6.34 11.63 -8.68
N GLU A 90 -7.39 12.45 -8.54
CA GLU A 90 -7.35 13.90 -8.67
C GLU A 90 -6.40 14.59 -7.67
N ARG A 91 -6.23 14.04 -6.46
CA ARG A 91 -5.36 14.62 -5.41
C ARG A 91 -3.88 14.43 -5.72
N VAL A 92 -3.54 13.34 -6.40
CA VAL A 92 -2.15 12.96 -6.73
C VAL A 92 -1.81 13.17 -8.21
N GLY A 93 -2.72 13.77 -8.97
CA GLY A 93 -2.52 14.02 -10.41
C GLY A 93 -2.39 12.73 -11.22
N LEU A 94 -3.15 11.69 -10.85
CA LEU A 94 -3.28 10.44 -11.59
C LEU A 94 -4.60 10.41 -12.37
N GLN A 95 -4.63 9.60 -13.43
CA GLN A 95 -5.87 9.23 -14.10
C GLN A 95 -6.60 8.18 -13.24
N PRO A 96 -7.87 8.39 -12.90
CA PRO A 96 -8.64 7.41 -12.14
C PRO A 96 -8.73 6.10 -12.90
N ILE A 97 -8.53 4.97 -12.21
CA ILE A 97 -8.86 3.67 -12.77
C ILE A 97 -10.38 3.57 -12.86
N ALA A 98 -10.90 3.37 -14.07
CA ALA A 98 -12.30 3.00 -14.22
C ALA A 98 -12.49 1.66 -13.51
N VAL A 99 -13.17 1.68 -12.37
CA VAL A 99 -13.61 0.46 -11.72
C VAL A 99 -14.70 -0.09 -12.63
N GLU A 100 -14.37 -1.06 -13.47
CA GLU A 100 -15.38 -1.84 -14.16
C GLU A 100 -16.23 -2.48 -13.06
N GLU A 101 -17.47 -2.00 -12.92
CA GLU A 101 -18.47 -2.58 -12.03
C GLU A 101 -18.49 -4.09 -12.32
N PRO A 102 -18.35 -4.98 -11.32
CA PRO A 102 -18.42 -6.41 -11.59
C PRO A 102 -19.78 -6.64 -12.24
N ALA A 103 -19.75 -7.04 -13.52
CA ALA A 103 -20.94 -7.34 -14.29
C ALA A 103 -21.83 -8.21 -13.43
N THR A 104 -22.96 -7.66 -12.99
CA THR A 104 -24.05 -8.41 -12.37
C THR A 104 -24.58 -9.32 -13.45
N GLY A 105 -23.91 -10.47 -13.60
CA GLY A 105 -24.30 -11.54 -14.47
C GLY A 105 -25.66 -12.02 -14.02
N GLY A 106 -26.69 -11.51 -14.69
CA GLY A 106 -28.04 -12.01 -14.63
C GLY A 106 -27.99 -13.53 -14.82
N THR A 107 -28.50 -14.24 -13.82
CA THR A 107 -28.78 -15.67 -13.98
C THR A 107 -30.20 -15.77 -14.55
N PRO A 108 -30.41 -16.56 -15.62
CA PRO A 108 -31.70 -16.68 -16.31
C PRO A 108 -32.79 -17.37 -15.48
#